data_AF-A0A1I9WLM0-F1
#
_entry.id   AF-A0A1I9WLM0-F1
#
_cell.length_a   1.000
_cell.length_b   1.000
_cell.length_c   1.000
_cell.angle_alpha   90.00
_cell.angle_beta   90.00
_cell.angle_gamma   90.00
#
_symmetry.space_group_name_H-M   'P 1'
#
loop_
_entity.id
_entity.type
_entity.pdbx_description
1 polymer ?
#
loop_
_entity_poly.entity_id
_entity_poly.type
_entity_poly.pdbx_seq_one_letter_code
_entity_poly.pdbx_strand_id
1 'polypeptide(L)'
;MSANTECPLSPSLKDLPKVACDLKSQLEGFNPDNMKRASTQEKNILPTADDVKQEKQHSALIQGVENFNADMLKRTNTHEKIILPNAQDVAAEKTQKALINSVEAFDTGKLKHAETKEKIVLPDKDVVQQEKLHQHLINGVEHFDKDKMKHIEIHEKCTLPDPKAIEQEKGQQQLFAGIENFDTKKLKHTETQEKNPLPTKEAIDAEKAA
;
A
#
# COMPACT_ATOMS: atom_id res chain seq x y z
N MET A 1 50.65 -13.72 -13.53
CA MET A 1 49.52 -14.49 -12.96
C MET A 1 49.08 -15.50 -13.99
N SER A 2 49.05 -16.77 -13.59
CA SER A 2 48.56 -17.89 -14.38
C SER A 2 47.06 -17.75 -14.66
N ALA A 3 46.62 -18.23 -15.82
CA ALA A 3 45.38 -18.99 -15.91
C ALA A 3 45.57 -20.06 -16.99
N ASN A 4 45.54 -21.31 -16.55
CA ASN A 4 45.39 -22.50 -17.37
C ASN A 4 44.17 -22.36 -18.27
N THR A 5 44.33 -22.66 -19.55
CA THR A 5 43.24 -23.08 -20.41
C THR A 5 43.74 -24.31 -21.15
N GLU A 6 43.38 -25.50 -20.64
CA GLU A 6 43.56 -26.75 -21.37
C GLU A 6 42.74 -26.66 -22.66
N CYS A 7 43.41 -26.58 -23.80
CA CYS A 7 42.76 -26.84 -25.09
C CYS A 7 42.79 -28.35 -25.34
N PRO A 8 41.64 -28.98 -25.64
CA PRO A 8 41.55 -30.42 -25.83
C PRO A 8 42.43 -30.86 -27.00
N LEU A 9 43.33 -31.82 -26.74
CA LEU A 9 44.11 -32.53 -27.75
C LEU A 9 43.14 -33.13 -28.78
N SER A 10 43.27 -32.73 -30.04
CA SER A 10 42.52 -33.32 -31.14
C SER A 10 42.80 -34.83 -31.20
N PRO A 11 41.78 -35.68 -31.36
CA PRO A 11 41.95 -37.13 -31.36
C PRO A 11 42.91 -37.54 -32.47
N SER A 12 43.89 -38.38 -32.13
CA SER A 12 44.84 -38.96 -33.09
C SER A 12 44.08 -39.87 -34.06
N LEU A 13 44.54 -39.96 -35.32
CA LEU A 13 43.91 -40.74 -36.41
C LEU A 13 43.61 -42.21 -36.04
N LYS A 14 44.31 -42.76 -35.03
CA LYS A 14 44.15 -44.12 -34.51
C LYS A 14 42.92 -44.28 -33.60
N ASP A 15 42.47 -43.17 -33.02
CA ASP A 15 41.41 -43.11 -32.00
C ASP A 15 40.05 -42.68 -32.60
N LEU A 16 40.00 -42.36 -33.89
CA LEU A 16 38.73 -42.12 -34.59
C LEU A 16 38.06 -43.45 -34.98
N PRO A 17 36.72 -43.55 -34.87
CA PRO A 17 35.99 -44.73 -35.30
C PRO A 17 36.26 -45.00 -36.78
N LYS A 18 36.61 -46.25 -37.11
CA LYS A 18 36.83 -46.66 -38.50
C LYS A 18 35.53 -46.48 -39.27
N VAL A 19 35.59 -45.68 -40.33
CA VAL A 19 34.49 -45.51 -41.28
C VAL A 19 34.09 -46.90 -41.78
N ALA A 20 32.80 -47.23 -41.68
CA ALA A 20 32.29 -48.51 -42.14
C ALA A 20 32.59 -48.68 -43.66
N CYS A 21 32.93 -49.90 -44.07
CA CYS A 21 33.46 -50.16 -45.43
C CYS A 21 32.48 -49.76 -46.54
N ASP A 22 31.18 -49.85 -46.26
CA ASP A 22 30.08 -49.39 -47.10
C ASP A 22 30.12 -47.87 -47.34
N LEU A 23 30.29 -47.07 -46.27
CA LEU A 23 30.38 -45.61 -46.38
C LEU A 23 31.65 -45.16 -47.11
N LYS A 24 32.77 -45.85 -46.89
CA LYS A 24 34.01 -45.59 -47.63
C LYS A 24 33.83 -45.80 -49.14
N SER A 25 33.14 -46.87 -49.53
CA SER A 25 32.86 -47.18 -50.93
C SER A 25 31.89 -46.18 -51.57
N GLN A 26 30.88 -45.71 -50.82
CA GLN A 26 29.95 -44.67 -51.27
C GLN A 26 30.64 -43.32 -51.51
N LEU A 27 31.61 -42.96 -50.66
CA LEU A 27 32.40 -41.74 -50.81
C LEU A 27 33.40 -41.83 -51.97
N GLU A 28 34.02 -42.99 -52.19
CA GLU A 28 34.90 -43.22 -53.36
C GLU A 28 34.14 -43.16 -54.69
N GLY A 29 32.86 -43.57 -54.71
CA GLY A 29 31.97 -43.44 -55.87
C GLY A 29 31.24 -42.10 -56.00
N PHE A 30 31.47 -41.15 -55.08
CA PHE A 30 30.77 -39.87 -55.09
C PHE A 30 31.30 -38.99 -56.25
N ASN A 31 30.47 -38.81 -57.28
CA ASN A 31 30.76 -37.87 -58.35
C ASN A 31 30.13 -36.49 -58.04
N PRO A 32 30.93 -35.45 -57.74
CA PRO A 32 30.41 -34.11 -57.47
C PRO A 32 29.70 -33.47 -58.67
N ASP A 33 29.92 -33.95 -59.90
CA ASP A 33 29.22 -33.45 -61.09
C ASP A 33 27.74 -33.86 -61.12
N ASN A 34 27.35 -34.87 -60.35
CA ASN A 34 25.95 -35.25 -60.18
C ASN A 34 25.20 -34.36 -59.17
N MET A 35 25.89 -33.42 -58.50
CA MET A 35 25.24 -32.44 -57.65
C MET A 35 24.55 -31.37 -58.49
N LYS A 36 23.31 -31.03 -58.14
CA LYS A 36 22.60 -29.90 -58.74
C LYS A 36 23.40 -28.62 -58.46
N ARG A 37 23.81 -27.90 -59.51
CA ARG A 37 24.42 -26.57 -59.37
C ARG A 37 23.39 -25.61 -58.78
N ALA A 38 23.72 -24.95 -57.68
CA ALA A 38 22.92 -23.87 -57.12
C ALA A 38 23.30 -22.55 -57.81
N SER A 39 22.32 -21.86 -58.39
CA SER A 39 22.52 -20.55 -59.02
C SER A 39 22.56 -19.47 -57.95
N THR A 40 23.67 -18.74 -57.85
CA THR A 40 23.80 -17.56 -56.97
C THR A 40 23.41 -16.30 -57.75
N GLN A 41 22.43 -15.54 -57.26
CA GLN A 41 22.08 -14.23 -57.83
C GLN A 41 22.69 -13.10 -57.00
N GLU A 42 23.57 -12.31 -57.61
CA GLU A 42 24.11 -11.08 -57.06
C GLU A 42 23.11 -9.93 -57.31
N LYS A 43 22.56 -9.35 -56.23
CA LYS A 43 21.57 -8.27 -56.32
C LYS A 43 22.23 -6.89 -56.34
N ASN A 44 22.89 -6.56 -57.45
CA ASN A 44 23.31 -5.18 -57.73
C ASN A 44 22.13 -4.40 -58.33
N ILE A 45 21.22 -3.91 -57.48
CA ILE A 45 20.16 -3.01 -57.93
C ILE A 45 20.75 -1.62 -58.21
N LEU A 46 20.44 -1.09 -59.39
CA LEU A 46 20.78 0.30 -59.73
C LEU A 46 19.84 1.25 -58.96
N PRO A 47 20.30 2.47 -58.62
CA PRO A 47 19.43 3.50 -58.05
C PRO A 47 18.18 3.70 -58.93
N THR A 48 17.03 3.80 -58.28
CA THR A 48 15.76 4.05 -58.93
C THR A 48 15.71 5.49 -59.42
N ALA A 49 14.85 5.77 -60.41
CA ALA A 49 14.60 7.15 -60.85
C ALA A 49 14.16 8.07 -59.70
N ASP A 50 13.48 7.55 -58.68
CA ASP A 50 13.06 8.34 -57.52
C ASP A 50 14.23 8.60 -56.55
N ASP A 51 15.16 7.65 -56.38
CA ASP A 51 16.38 7.84 -55.58
C ASP A 51 17.22 9.01 -56.15
N VAL A 52 17.40 9.04 -57.48
CA VAL A 52 18.14 10.12 -58.17
C VAL A 52 17.41 11.46 -58.08
N LYS A 53 16.07 11.47 -58.15
CA LYS A 53 15.29 12.71 -57.99
C LYS A 53 15.42 13.27 -56.57
N GLN A 54 15.32 12.41 -55.55
CA GLN A 54 15.46 12.82 -54.16
C GLN A 54 16.86 13.35 -53.90
N GLU A 55 17.90 12.66 -54.37
CA GLU A 55 19.29 13.12 -54.26
C GLU A 55 19.47 14.49 -54.92
N LYS A 56 18.94 14.68 -56.14
CA LYS A 56 19.02 15.97 -56.84
C LYS A 56 18.29 17.09 -56.09
N GLN A 57 17.13 16.81 -55.51
CA GLN A 57 16.39 17.79 -54.69
C GLN A 57 17.16 18.16 -53.42
N HIS A 58 17.75 17.17 -52.75
CA HIS A 58 18.55 17.37 -51.55
C HIS A 58 19.81 18.19 -51.85
N SER A 59 20.55 17.84 -52.90
CA SER A 59 21.72 18.62 -53.34
C SER A 59 21.36 20.05 -53.71
N ALA A 60 20.23 20.27 -54.39
CA ALA A 60 19.77 21.61 -54.73
C ALA A 60 19.42 22.45 -53.48
N LEU A 61 18.82 21.84 -52.45
CA LEU A 61 18.51 22.52 -51.20
C LEU A 61 19.79 22.91 -50.45
N ILE A 62 20.75 22.00 -50.33
CA ILE A 62 22.05 22.27 -49.70
C ILE A 62 22.74 23.41 -50.43
N GLN A 63 22.84 23.33 -51.75
CA GLN A 63 23.47 24.38 -52.55
C GLN A 63 22.75 25.73 -52.39
N GLY A 64 21.43 25.74 -52.26
CA GLY A 64 20.65 26.94 -52.00
C GLY A 64 20.95 27.57 -50.64
N VAL A 65 21.19 26.76 -49.60
CA VAL A 65 21.58 27.23 -48.27
C VAL A 65 23.05 27.68 -48.25
N GLU A 66 23.96 26.93 -48.88
CA GLU A 66 25.38 27.29 -48.97
C GLU A 66 25.60 28.62 -49.69
N ASN A 67 24.84 28.86 -50.76
CA ASN A 67 24.90 30.12 -51.52
C ASN A 67 23.91 31.17 -51.03
N PHE A 68 23.32 30.98 -49.84
CA PHE A 68 22.35 31.93 -49.30
C PHE A 68 23.01 33.28 -49.00
N ASN A 69 22.53 34.32 -49.66
CA ASN A 69 23.01 35.69 -49.40
C ASN A 69 22.28 36.30 -48.21
N ALA A 70 22.96 36.34 -47.06
CA ALA A 70 22.44 36.95 -45.83
C ALA A 70 22.15 38.46 -45.97
N ASP A 71 22.76 39.17 -46.92
CA ASP A 71 22.50 40.59 -47.15
C ASP A 71 21.08 40.86 -47.70
N MET A 72 20.41 39.83 -48.22
CA MET A 72 19.01 39.92 -48.64
C MET A 72 18.03 39.86 -47.46
N LEU A 73 18.49 39.47 -46.26
CA LEU A 73 17.65 39.48 -45.07
C LEU A 73 17.30 40.92 -44.69
N LYS A 74 16.00 41.17 -44.48
CA LYS A 74 15.55 42.45 -43.94
C LYS A 74 16.09 42.61 -42.53
N ARG A 75 16.82 43.71 -42.28
CA ARG A 75 17.23 44.08 -40.92
C ARG A 75 15.99 44.37 -40.08
N THR A 76 15.85 43.67 -38.98
CA THR A 76 14.84 43.96 -37.96
C THR A 76 15.50 44.61 -36.76
N ASN A 77 14.96 45.74 -36.31
CA ASN A 77 15.44 46.43 -35.12
C ASN A 77 14.81 45.81 -33.87
N THR A 78 15.58 45.02 -33.12
CA THR A 78 15.18 44.48 -31.82
C THR A 78 15.34 45.56 -30.75
N HIS A 79 14.23 46.09 -30.24
CA HIS A 79 14.26 47.01 -29.09
C HIS A 79 14.26 46.20 -27.79
N GLU A 80 15.39 46.18 -27.10
CA GLU A 80 15.46 45.70 -25.72
C GLU A 80 14.80 46.74 -24.80
N LYS A 81 13.75 46.34 -24.07
CA LYS A 81 13.13 47.20 -23.06
C LYS A 81 14.02 47.24 -21.83
N ILE A 82 15.01 48.14 -21.83
CA ILE A 82 15.73 48.51 -20.61
C ILE A 82 14.76 49.34 -19.74
N ILE A 83 14.10 48.68 -18.79
CA ILE A 83 13.26 49.37 -17.81
C ILE A 83 14.21 50.00 -16.80
N LEU A 84 14.28 51.34 -16.79
CA LEU A 84 15.02 52.07 -15.75
C LEU A 84 14.30 51.89 -14.40
N PRO A 85 15.03 51.81 -13.28
CA PRO A 85 14.43 51.81 -11.95
C PRO A 85 13.49 53.01 -11.81
N ASN A 86 12.26 52.75 -11.38
CA ASN A 86 11.26 53.79 -11.19
C ASN A 86 11.45 54.49 -9.82
N ALA A 87 10.69 55.54 -9.56
CA ALA A 87 10.79 56.29 -8.30
C ALA A 87 10.47 55.43 -7.06
N GLN A 88 9.62 54.41 -7.18
CA GLN A 88 9.31 53.47 -6.11
C GLN A 88 10.50 52.56 -5.81
N ASP A 89 11.20 52.08 -6.84
CA ASP A 89 12.39 51.23 -6.69
C ASP A 89 13.50 51.98 -5.93
N VAL A 90 13.74 53.24 -6.30
CA VAL A 90 14.74 54.10 -5.63
C VAL A 90 14.34 54.43 -4.19
N ALA A 91 13.05 54.67 -3.94
CA ALA A 91 12.55 54.94 -2.59
C ALA A 91 12.68 53.70 -1.67
N ALA A 92 12.39 52.51 -2.21
CA ALA A 92 12.56 51.25 -1.50
C ALA A 92 14.03 51.00 -1.15
N GLU A 93 14.94 51.19 -2.12
CA GLU A 93 16.38 51.03 -1.92
C GLU A 93 16.91 52.01 -0.85
N LYS A 94 16.46 53.27 -0.88
CA LYS A 94 16.84 54.27 0.13
C LYS A 94 16.37 53.89 1.52
N THR A 95 15.17 53.32 1.63
CA THR A 95 14.60 52.86 2.91
C THR A 95 15.38 51.67 3.45
N GLN A 96 15.68 50.69 2.59
CA GLN A 96 16.49 49.53 2.97
C GLN A 96 17.88 49.96 3.44
N LYS A 97 18.54 50.85 2.70
CA LYS A 97 19.86 51.36 3.06
C LYS A 97 19.85 52.13 4.38
N ALA A 98 18.81 52.93 4.63
CA ALA A 98 18.67 53.64 5.91
C ALA A 98 18.50 52.66 7.10
N LEU A 99 17.74 51.58 6.92
CA LEU A 99 17.57 50.54 7.94
C LEU A 99 18.89 49.84 8.25
N ILE A 100 19.64 49.44 7.22
CA ILE A 100 20.95 48.79 7.36
C ILE A 100 21.90 49.71 8.13
N ASN A 101 22.03 50.96 7.70
CA ASN A 101 22.90 51.93 8.37
C ASN A 101 22.48 52.17 9.84
N SER A 102 21.18 52.15 10.13
CA SER A 102 20.65 52.29 11.50
C SER A 102 21.04 51.11 12.39
N VAL A 103 21.00 49.90 11.85
CA VAL A 103 21.42 48.68 12.56
C VAL A 103 22.95 48.65 12.74
N GLU A 104 23.72 49.03 11.72
CA GLU A 104 25.18 49.13 11.82
C GLU A 104 25.63 50.16 12.85
N ALA A 105 24.93 51.31 12.92
CA ALA A 105 25.20 52.36 13.90
C ALA A 105 24.55 52.09 15.27
N PHE A 106 23.95 50.91 15.48
CA PHE A 106 23.25 50.61 16.72
C PHE A 106 24.24 50.44 17.89
N ASP A 107 24.12 51.33 18.87
CA ASP A 107 24.92 51.29 20.09
C ASP A 107 24.38 50.26 21.08
N THR A 108 25.04 49.10 21.14
CA THR A 108 24.71 48.00 22.07
C THR A 108 24.90 48.40 23.53
N GLY A 109 25.68 49.44 23.83
CA GLY A 109 25.84 49.99 25.19
C GLY A 109 24.59 50.70 25.72
N LYS A 110 23.63 51.04 24.85
CA LYS A 110 22.32 51.60 25.23
C LYS A 110 21.28 50.52 25.55
N LEU A 111 21.59 49.24 25.31
CA LEU A 111 20.72 48.15 25.73
C LEU A 111 20.72 48.06 27.26
N LYS A 112 19.53 47.96 27.85
CA LYS A 112 19.41 47.71 29.30
C LYS A 112 19.94 46.31 29.60
N HIS A 113 20.77 46.18 30.63
CA HIS A 113 21.16 44.87 31.13
C HIS A 113 19.94 44.09 31.62
N ALA A 114 19.75 42.88 31.09
CA ALA A 114 18.80 41.91 31.59
C ALA A 114 19.54 40.90 32.47
N GLU A 115 19.43 41.03 33.79
CA GLU A 115 19.98 40.06 34.74
C GLU A 115 19.09 38.81 34.75
N THR A 116 19.58 37.71 34.16
CA THR A 116 18.90 36.41 34.20
C THR A 116 19.22 35.71 35.51
N LYS A 117 18.24 35.63 36.42
CA LYS A 117 18.36 34.83 37.66
C LYS A 117 17.95 33.38 37.38
N GLU A 118 18.93 32.49 37.26
CA GLU A 118 18.68 31.06 37.22
C GLU A 118 18.24 30.58 38.61
N LYS A 119 16.98 30.15 38.74
CA LYS A 119 16.39 29.75 40.02
C LYS A 119 16.67 28.26 40.28
N ILE A 120 17.94 27.90 40.49
CA ILE A 120 18.28 26.57 41.03
C ILE A 120 18.03 26.61 42.54
N VAL A 121 16.79 26.34 42.95
CA VAL A 121 16.46 26.22 44.38
C VAL A 121 16.70 24.77 44.79
N LEU A 122 17.48 24.56 45.86
CA LEU A 122 17.66 23.23 46.44
C LEU A 122 16.29 22.69 46.90
N PRO A 123 16.04 21.36 46.77
CA PRO A 123 14.85 20.75 47.32
C PRO A 123 14.71 21.08 48.81
N ASP A 124 13.52 21.50 49.23
CA ASP A 124 13.24 21.75 50.63
C ASP A 124 13.06 20.44 51.43
N LYS A 125 12.91 20.57 52.74
CA LYS A 125 12.76 19.40 53.64
C LYS A 125 11.52 18.57 53.30
N ASP A 126 10.46 19.20 52.81
CA ASP A 126 9.19 18.53 52.53
C ASP A 126 9.32 17.67 51.27
N VAL A 127 9.95 18.21 50.22
CA VAL A 127 10.27 17.46 48.99
C VAL A 127 11.16 16.26 49.31
N VAL A 128 12.19 16.42 50.14
CA VAL A 128 13.08 15.31 50.52
C VAL A 128 12.35 14.25 51.36
N GLN A 129 11.44 14.66 52.26
CA GLN A 129 10.65 13.72 53.04
C GLN A 129 9.65 12.96 52.18
N GLN A 130 8.98 13.63 51.25
CA GLN A 130 8.07 13.00 50.30
C GLN A 130 8.80 11.98 49.43
N GLU A 131 9.99 12.31 48.94
CA GLU A 131 10.83 11.38 48.18
C GLU A 131 11.19 10.15 49.02
N LYS A 132 11.57 10.35 50.29
CA LYS A 132 11.89 9.25 51.20
C LYS A 132 10.71 8.33 51.47
N LEU A 133 9.50 8.89 51.61
CA LEU A 133 8.27 8.10 51.76
C LEU A 133 7.96 7.30 50.49
N HIS A 134 8.12 7.92 49.32
CA HIS A 134 7.91 7.25 48.04
C HIS A 134 8.87 6.08 47.84
N GLN A 135 10.15 6.31 48.13
CA GLN A 135 11.17 5.28 48.02
C GLN A 135 10.91 4.12 49.00
N HIS A 136 10.45 4.42 50.22
CA HIS A 136 10.09 3.39 51.19
C HIS A 136 8.91 2.52 50.70
N LEU A 137 7.89 3.14 50.10
CA LEU A 137 6.75 2.43 49.53
C LEU A 137 7.18 1.50 48.39
N ILE A 138 8.00 2.02 47.45
CA ILE A 138 8.50 1.23 46.33
C ILE A 138 9.31 0.03 46.83
N ASN A 139 10.27 0.25 47.73
CA ASN A 139 11.09 -0.83 48.29
C ASN A 139 10.23 -1.87 49.03
N GLY A 140 9.18 -1.44 49.73
CA GLY A 140 8.25 -2.32 50.41
C GLY A 140 7.45 -3.22 49.46
N VAL A 141 7.08 -2.71 48.29
CA VAL A 141 6.38 -3.48 47.24
C VAL A 141 7.36 -4.38 46.48
N GLU A 142 8.54 -3.87 46.12
CA GLU A 142 9.55 -4.61 45.35
C GLU A 142 10.05 -5.84 46.12
N HIS A 143 10.29 -5.69 47.42
CA HIS A 143 10.75 -6.78 48.29
C HIS A 143 9.62 -7.42 49.10
N PHE A 144 8.37 -7.27 48.65
CA PHE A 144 7.25 -7.88 49.32
C PHE A 144 7.33 -9.41 49.23
N ASP A 145 7.36 -10.04 50.40
CA ASP A 145 7.40 -11.49 50.55
C ASP A 145 6.03 -12.10 50.21
N LYS A 146 5.96 -12.71 49.02
CA LYS A 146 4.74 -13.35 48.49
C LYS A 146 4.35 -14.57 49.31
N ASP A 147 5.27 -15.20 50.04
CA ASP A 147 4.97 -16.38 50.87
C ASP A 147 4.12 -16.01 52.10
N LYS A 148 4.06 -14.72 52.45
CA LYS A 148 3.14 -14.18 53.47
C LYS A 148 1.72 -13.96 52.94
N MET A 149 1.47 -14.05 51.63
CA MET A 149 0.12 -14.03 51.10
C MET A 149 -0.58 -15.36 51.34
N LYS A 150 -1.83 -15.30 51.79
CA LYS A 150 -2.66 -16.49 51.89
C LYS A 150 -2.94 -17.02 50.48
N HIS A 151 -2.50 -18.24 50.19
CA HIS A 151 -2.94 -18.94 48.99
C HIS A 151 -4.45 -19.15 49.08
N ILE A 152 -5.18 -18.65 48.08
CA ILE A 152 -6.59 -18.94 47.87
C ILE A 152 -6.70 -19.79 46.61
N GLU A 153 -7.11 -21.04 46.77
CA GLU A 153 -7.41 -21.95 45.66
C GLU A 153 -8.86 -21.69 45.23
N ILE A 154 -9.03 -21.11 44.04
CA ILE A 154 -10.36 -20.81 43.51
C ILE A 154 -10.88 -22.06 42.81
N HIS A 155 -11.77 -22.81 43.46
CA HIS A 155 -12.52 -23.87 42.79
C HIS A 155 -13.77 -23.30 42.12
N GLU A 156 -13.75 -23.22 40.79
CA GLU A 156 -14.93 -22.91 39.99
C GLU A 156 -15.90 -24.10 40.03
N LYS A 157 -17.08 -23.90 40.61
CA LYS A 157 -18.08 -24.95 40.83
C LYS A 157 -18.98 -25.10 39.61
N CYS A 158 -18.44 -25.59 38.48
CA CYS A 158 -19.26 -26.06 37.36
C CYS A 158 -19.84 -27.45 37.68
N THR A 159 -20.93 -27.51 38.46
CA THR A 159 -21.68 -28.76 38.64
C THR A 159 -22.60 -28.99 37.45
N LEU A 160 -22.46 -30.14 36.79
CA LEU A 160 -23.43 -30.59 35.80
C LEU A 160 -24.82 -30.74 36.44
N PRO A 161 -25.92 -30.50 35.71
CA PRO A 161 -27.27 -30.72 36.22
C PRO A 161 -27.45 -32.16 36.71
N ASP A 162 -28.13 -32.34 37.84
CA ASP A 162 -28.42 -33.67 38.37
C ASP A 162 -29.30 -34.47 37.39
N PRO A 163 -29.17 -35.82 37.34
CA PRO A 163 -29.98 -36.66 36.45
C PRO A 163 -31.50 -36.44 36.57
N LYS A 164 -31.99 -36.09 37.77
CA LYS A 164 -33.39 -35.75 38.01
C LYS A 164 -33.83 -34.48 37.27
N ALA A 165 -32.97 -33.45 37.22
CA ALA A 165 -33.26 -32.21 36.51
C ALA A 165 -33.36 -32.46 35.01
N ILE A 166 -32.46 -33.29 34.47
CA ILE A 166 -32.46 -33.69 33.06
C ILE A 166 -33.73 -34.48 32.70
N GLU A 167 -34.13 -35.43 33.55
CA GLU A 167 -35.34 -36.23 33.31
C GLU A 167 -36.62 -35.36 33.36
N GLN A 168 -36.69 -34.43 34.31
CA GLN A 168 -37.80 -33.47 34.41
C GLN A 168 -37.88 -32.58 33.17
N GLU A 169 -36.76 -32.04 32.71
CA GLU A 169 -36.70 -31.20 31.51
C GLU A 169 -37.12 -32.01 30.26
N LYS A 170 -36.63 -33.25 30.14
CA LYS A 170 -37.02 -34.15 29.04
C LYS A 170 -38.52 -34.44 29.04
N GLY A 171 -39.13 -34.60 30.21
CA GLY A 171 -40.57 -34.75 30.35
C GLY A 171 -41.34 -33.51 29.89
N GLN A 172 -40.88 -32.31 30.27
CA GLN A 172 -41.49 -31.06 29.81
C GLN A 172 -41.37 -30.89 28.29
N GLN A 173 -40.21 -31.16 27.71
CA GLN A 173 -39.99 -31.08 26.26
C GLN A 173 -40.93 -32.04 25.50
N GLN A 174 -41.15 -33.26 26.02
CA GLN A 174 -42.11 -34.20 25.43
C GLN A 174 -43.56 -33.68 25.48
N LEU A 175 -43.96 -33.05 26.60
CA LEU A 175 -45.29 -32.46 26.73
C LEU A 175 -45.48 -31.32 25.71
N PHE A 176 -44.51 -30.42 25.60
CA PHE A 176 -44.56 -29.33 24.62
C PHE A 176 -44.63 -29.84 23.19
N ALA A 177 -43.80 -30.83 22.83
CA ALA A 177 -43.84 -31.44 21.50
C ALA A 177 -45.19 -32.11 21.20
N GLY A 178 -45.82 -32.73 22.20
CA GLY A 178 -47.14 -33.33 22.06
C GLY A 178 -48.26 -32.30 21.79
N ILE A 179 -48.19 -31.13 22.43
CA ILE A 179 -49.12 -30.02 22.21
C ILE A 179 -48.87 -29.38 20.85
N GLU A 180 -47.62 -29.08 20.50
CA GLU A 180 -47.25 -28.43 19.25
C GLU A 180 -47.66 -29.26 18.03
N ASN A 181 -47.52 -30.59 18.12
CA ASN A 181 -47.88 -31.51 17.04
C ASN A 181 -49.32 -32.05 17.14
N PHE A 182 -50.17 -31.50 18.02
CA PHE A 182 -51.53 -31.99 18.17
C PHE A 182 -52.40 -31.62 16.97
N ASP A 183 -52.88 -32.64 16.25
CA ASP A 183 -53.77 -32.46 15.11
C ASP A 183 -55.20 -32.13 15.59
N THR A 184 -55.57 -30.86 15.49
CA THR A 184 -56.91 -30.37 15.86
C THR A 184 -58.04 -30.99 15.05
N LYS A 185 -57.76 -31.57 13.87
CA LYS A 185 -58.76 -32.28 13.06
C LYS A 185 -59.20 -33.61 13.69
N LYS A 186 -58.41 -34.14 14.63
CA LYS A 186 -58.79 -35.34 15.41
C LYS A 186 -59.77 -35.03 16.53
N LEU A 187 -60.05 -33.75 16.81
CA LEU A 187 -61.11 -33.38 17.74
C LEU A 187 -62.47 -33.75 17.13
N LYS A 188 -63.26 -34.50 17.89
CA LYS A 188 -64.62 -34.84 17.47
C LYS A 188 -65.47 -33.58 17.47
N HIS A 189 -66.27 -33.37 16.42
CA HIS A 189 -67.25 -32.31 16.40
C HIS A 189 -68.25 -32.51 17.54
N THR A 190 -68.49 -31.47 18.33
CA THR A 190 -69.50 -31.44 19.39
C THR A 190 -70.33 -30.17 19.22
N GLU A 191 -71.64 -30.31 19.16
CA GLU A 191 -72.56 -29.18 19.13
C GLU A 191 -72.77 -28.67 20.56
N THR A 192 -72.42 -27.41 20.82
CA THR A 192 -72.60 -26.78 22.14
C THR A 192 -73.91 -26.01 22.16
N GLN A 193 -74.85 -26.36 23.06
CA GLN A 193 -76.04 -25.54 23.31
C GLN A 193 -75.73 -24.44 24.32
N GLU A 194 -75.75 -23.18 23.88
CA GLU A 194 -75.63 -22.01 24.74
C GLU A 194 -76.95 -21.80 25.51
N LYS A 195 -76.93 -22.04 26.83
CA LYS A 195 -78.11 -22.04 27.70
C LYS A 195 -78.49 -20.66 28.25
N ASN A 196 -77.87 -19.58 27.75
CA ASN A 196 -78.12 -18.22 28.21
C ASN A 196 -78.80 -17.39 27.11
N PRO A 197 -80.05 -17.70 26.71
CA PRO A 197 -80.81 -16.75 25.90
C PRO A 197 -81.00 -15.47 26.73
N LEU A 198 -80.74 -14.32 26.12
CA LEU A 198 -80.88 -13.03 26.80
C LEU A 198 -82.31 -12.85 27.36
N PRO A 199 -82.49 -12.29 28.57
CA PRO A 199 -83.81 -12.05 29.14
C PRO A 199 -84.69 -11.23 28.19
N THR A 200 -85.95 -11.64 28.00
CA THR A 200 -86.89 -10.87 27.18
C THR A 200 -87.27 -9.57 27.90
N LYS A 201 -87.67 -8.56 27.12
CA LYS A 201 -88.02 -7.23 27.66
C LYS A 201 -89.12 -7.31 28.74
N GLU A 202 -90.08 -8.24 28.60
CA GLU A 202 -91.11 -8.42 29.63
C GLU A 202 -90.54 -8.86 30.98
N ALA A 203 -89.53 -9.74 30.99
CA ALA A 203 -88.89 -10.19 32.22
C ALA A 203 -88.18 -9.04 32.93
N ILE A 204 -87.54 -8.14 32.16
CA ILE A 204 -86.84 -6.97 32.68
C ILE A 204 -87.82 -5.93 33.26
N ASP A 205 -88.94 -5.70 32.59
CA ASP A 205 -89.93 -4.70 33.04
C ASP A 205 -90.71 -5.19 34.28
N ALA A 206 -90.97 -6.51 34.40
CA ALA A 206 -91.58 -7.09 35.59
C ALA A 206 -90.68 -6.97 36.84
N GLU A 207 -89.36 -7.13 36.70
CA GLU A 207 -88.41 -7.00 37.80
C GLU A 207 -88.26 -5.54 38.29
N LYS A 208 -88.43 -4.55 37.40
CA LYS A 208 -88.41 -3.12 37.82
C LYS A 208 -89.66 -2.67 38.57
N ALA A 209 -90.77 -3.41 38.44
CA ALA A 209 -92.04 -3.07 39.07
C ALA A 209 -92.25 -3.75 40.43
N ALA A 210 -91.38 -4.68 40.82
CA ALA A 210 -91.37 -5.40 42.11
C ALA A 210 -90.44 -4.73 43.12
#